data_AF-V2WJW8-F1
#
_entry.id   AF-V2WJW8-F1
#
_cell.length_a   1.000
_cell.length_b   1.000
_cell.length_c   1.000
_cell.angle_alpha   90.00
_cell.angle_beta   90.00
_cell.angle_gamma   90.00
#
_symmetry.space_group_name_H-M   'P 1'
#
loop_
_entity.id
_entity.type
_entity.pdbx_description
1 polymer ?
#
loop_
_entity_poly.entity_id
_entity_poly.type
_entity_poly.pdbx_seq_one_letter_code
_entity_poly.pdbx_strand_id
1 'polypeptide(L)'
;MEVVELLVTDLGPEEVILGLPWLRKVNPDIDWRAGLMNIKVEEEEEVKEDEAEVEEQYQRIMGNRKQRRKWWKEGILEDTMDELWVAARVTYSAELAYEESKKEKGSMEEIVPAEFHKYQKVFSEEESHCLPEHKPYDYTIDLKPDVPEMI
;
A
#
# COMPACT_ATOMS: atom_id res chain seq x y z
N MET A 1 -13.14 29.91 8.60
CA MET A 1 -12.97 29.26 7.28
C MET A 1 -11.69 28.45 7.35
N GLU A 2 -11.78 27.11 7.28
CA GLU A 2 -10.59 26.28 7.24
C GLU A 2 -10.04 26.19 5.81
N VAL A 3 -8.73 26.35 5.66
CA VAL A 3 -8.02 26.17 4.39
C VAL A 3 -7.35 24.79 4.40
N VAL A 4 -7.58 24.00 3.35
CA VAL A 4 -6.97 22.67 3.17
C VAL A 4 -6.01 22.72 1.99
N GLU A 5 -4.76 22.33 2.21
CA GLU A 5 -3.78 22.15 1.14
C GLU A 5 -3.94 20.77 0.49
N LEU A 6 -4.15 20.75 -0.82
CA LEU A 6 -4.35 19.52 -1.60
C LEU A 6 -3.23 19.33 -2.63
N LEU A 7 -2.88 18.08 -2.89
CA LEU A 7 -1.97 17.70 -3.98
C LEU A 7 -2.78 17.49 -5.27
N VAL A 8 -2.21 17.87 -6.42
CA VAL A 8 -2.86 17.76 -7.73
C VAL A 8 -2.33 16.55 -8.50
N THR A 9 -3.22 15.64 -8.86
CA THR A 9 -2.93 14.43 -9.66
C THR A 9 -4.14 14.07 -10.54
N ASP A 10 -3.92 13.27 -11.58
CA ASP A 10 -5.02 12.68 -12.36
C ASP A 10 -5.69 11.56 -11.54
N LEU A 11 -6.95 11.78 -11.16
CA LEU A 11 -7.71 10.89 -10.29
C LEU A 11 -8.75 10.04 -11.06
N GLY A 12 -8.86 10.18 -12.39
CA GLY A 12 -9.88 9.48 -13.15
C GLY A 12 -11.30 9.99 -12.84
N PRO A 13 -12.26 9.14 -12.44
CA PRO A 13 -13.64 9.57 -12.18
C PRO A 13 -13.83 10.25 -10.82
N GLU A 14 -12.91 10.12 -9.87
CA GLU A 14 -13.00 10.73 -8.55
C GLU A 14 -12.52 12.20 -8.54
N GLU A 15 -13.24 13.09 -7.84
CA GLU A 15 -12.89 14.51 -7.79
C GLU A 15 -11.80 14.83 -6.75
N VAL A 16 -11.82 14.16 -5.59
CA VAL A 16 -10.88 14.37 -4.47
C VAL A 16 -10.73 13.09 -3.68
N ILE A 17 -9.50 12.80 -3.22
CA ILE A 17 -9.22 11.73 -2.25
C ILE A 17 -8.77 12.36 -0.93
N LEU A 18 -9.55 12.15 0.12
CA LEU A 18 -9.20 12.59 1.48
C LEU A 18 -8.42 11.48 2.18
N GLY A 19 -7.11 11.68 2.29
CA GLY A 19 -6.23 10.72 2.94
C GLY A 19 -6.30 10.74 4.47
N LEU A 20 -5.58 9.80 5.09
CA LEU A 20 -5.44 9.69 6.54
C LEU A 20 -4.99 10.99 7.25
N PRO A 21 -4.07 11.81 6.71
CA PRO A 21 -3.69 13.06 7.36
C PRO A 21 -4.87 14.01 7.58
N TRP A 22 -5.77 14.09 6.60
CA TRP A 22 -6.97 14.92 6.68
C TRP A 22 -7.99 14.32 7.67
N LEU A 23 -8.23 13.01 7.58
CA LEU A 23 -9.14 12.30 8.48
C LEU A 23 -8.74 12.43 9.95
N ARG A 24 -7.44 12.38 10.25
CA ARG A 24 -6.94 12.57 11.62
C ARG A 24 -7.11 14.01 12.11
N LYS A 25 -6.90 15.00 11.23
CA LYS A 25 -7.01 16.42 11.58
C LYS A 25 -8.45 16.80 11.90
N VAL A 26 -9.39 16.41 11.03
CA VAL A 26 -10.80 16.79 11.16
C VAL A 26 -11.55 15.84 12.09
N ASN A 27 -11.03 14.61 12.26
CA ASN A 27 -11.61 13.53 13.05
C ASN A 27 -13.14 13.41 12.89
N PRO A 28 -13.65 13.30 11.64
CA PRO A 28 -15.08 13.26 11.39
C PRO A 28 -15.68 11.96 11.92
N ASP A 29 -16.96 12.02 12.27
CA ASP A 29 -17.73 10.83 12.60
C ASP A 29 -18.18 10.14 11.31
N ILE A 30 -17.65 8.93 11.04
CA ILE A 30 -17.90 8.19 9.80
C ILE A 30 -18.75 6.96 10.12
N ASP A 31 -19.98 6.94 9.60
CA ASP A 31 -20.81 5.75 9.55
C ASP A 31 -20.51 4.98 8.26
N TRP A 32 -19.62 3.99 8.38
CA TRP A 32 -19.23 3.11 7.27
C TRP A 32 -20.38 2.25 6.71
N ARG A 33 -21.43 1.99 7.49
CA ARG A 33 -22.55 1.15 7.06
C ARG A 33 -23.55 1.95 6.26
N ALA A 34 -23.81 3.20 6.65
CA ALA A 34 -24.68 4.12 5.94
C ALA A 34 -23.97 4.88 4.81
N GLY A 35 -22.64 4.94 4.84
CA GLY A 35 -21.84 5.74 3.90
C GLY A 35 -21.95 7.24 4.18
N LEU A 36 -22.12 7.62 5.45
CA LEU A 36 -22.31 9.00 5.87
C LEU A 36 -21.10 9.49 6.67
N MET A 37 -20.78 10.78 6.53
CA MET A 37 -19.70 11.44 7.27
C MET A 37 -20.21 12.75 7.86
N ASN A 38 -20.03 12.92 9.17
CA ASN A 38 -20.41 14.13 9.91
C ASN A 38 -19.15 14.84 10.42
N ILE A 39 -19.09 16.16 10.20
CA ILE A 39 -18.01 17.01 10.71
C ILE A 39 -18.55 17.74 11.93
N LYS A 40 -17.86 17.61 13.06
CA LYS A 40 -18.19 18.38 14.26
C LYS A 40 -17.75 19.82 14.03
N VAL A 41 -18.71 20.73 13.98
CA VAL A 41 -18.43 22.17 13.98
C VAL A 41 -18.38 22.57 15.45
N GLU A 42 -17.18 22.71 15.99
CA GLU A 42 -17.02 23.37 17.28
C GLU A 42 -17.23 24.87 17.05
N GLU A 43 -18.30 25.42 17.62
CA GLU A 43 -18.41 26.87 17.79
C GLU A 43 -17.34 27.26 18.81
N GLU A 44 -16.41 28.13 18.44
CA GLU A 44 -15.37 28.64 19.33
C GLU A 44 -16.05 29.36 20.52
N GLU A 45 -16.25 28.67 21.65
CA GLU A 45 -16.46 29.36 22.92
C GLU A 45 -15.14 30.02 23.32
N GLU A 46 -15.13 31.34 23.43
CA GLU A 46 -14.01 32.10 24.00
C GLU A 46 -13.73 31.62 25.43
N VAL A 47 -12.81 30.66 25.59
CA VAL A 47 -12.32 30.26 26.91
C VAL A 47 -11.27 31.28 27.37
N LYS A 48 -11.60 32.01 28.44
CA LYS A 48 -10.67 32.88 29.15
C LYS A 48 -9.55 32.05 29.76
N GLU A 49 -8.32 32.47 29.50
CA GLU A 49 -7.08 31.97 30.06
C GLU A 49 -7.13 31.97 31.59
N ASP A 50 -6.93 30.80 32.21
CA ASP A 50 -6.38 30.68 33.56
C ASP A 50 -5.29 29.60 33.52
N GLU A 51 -4.08 30.05 33.86
CA GLU A 51 -2.78 29.42 33.61
C GLU A 51 -2.53 28.16 34.46
N ALA A 52 -2.19 27.03 33.81
CA ALA A 52 -1.02 26.19 34.10
C ALA A 52 -1.05 24.89 33.25
N GLU A 53 -1.11 25.01 31.93
CA GLU A 53 -0.78 23.89 31.05
C GLU A 53 0.73 23.91 30.82
N VAL A 54 1.44 22.90 31.33
CA VAL A 54 2.80 22.62 30.86
C VAL A 54 2.64 22.18 29.41
N GLU A 55 2.72 23.14 28.51
CA GLU A 55 2.81 22.91 27.07
C GLU A 55 4.04 22.02 26.85
N GLU A 56 3.81 20.72 26.63
CA GLU A 56 4.82 19.84 26.07
C GLU A 56 5.08 20.35 24.65
N GLN A 57 5.99 21.31 24.59
CA GLN A 57 6.46 22.04 23.43
C GLN A 57 7.25 21.09 22.53
N TYR A 58 6.55 20.19 21.85
CA TYR A 58 7.11 19.35 20.81
C TYR A 58 7.55 20.23 19.64
N GLN A 59 8.86 20.43 19.51
CA GLN A 59 9.42 21.09 18.34
C GLN A 59 9.38 20.12 17.16
N ARG A 60 8.61 20.44 16.12
CA ARG A 60 8.58 19.66 14.88
C ARG A 60 9.92 19.78 14.15
N ILE A 61 10.81 18.81 14.36
CA ILE A 61 12.12 18.80 13.70
C ILE A 61 11.95 18.34 12.25
N MET A 62 12.19 19.22 11.28
CA MET A 62 12.31 18.85 9.86
C MET A 62 13.65 18.11 9.62
N GLY A 63 13.75 16.86 10.07
CA GLY A 63 14.90 16.00 9.80
C GLY A 63 14.77 15.29 8.45
N ASN A 64 15.86 15.20 7.68
CA ASN A 64 15.86 14.31 6.51
C ASN A 64 15.75 12.83 6.95
N ARG A 65 15.39 11.93 6.04
CA ARG A 65 15.18 10.49 6.31
C ARG A 65 16.32 9.80 7.07
N LYS A 66 17.58 10.16 6.83
CA LYS A 66 18.76 9.60 7.55
C LYS A 66 18.83 10.08 8.99
N GLN A 67 18.51 11.35 9.25
CA GLN A 67 18.55 11.93 10.60
C GLN A 67 17.45 11.34 11.48
N ARG A 68 16.21 11.25 10.96
CA ARG A 68 15.09 10.60 11.67
C ARG A 68 15.38 9.14 12.04
N ARG A 69 15.97 8.36 11.11
CA ARG A 69 16.38 6.97 11.39
C ARG A 69 17.47 6.86 12.44
N LYS A 70 18.38 7.83 12.51
CA LYS A 70 19.42 7.88 13.53
C LYS A 70 18.78 8.15 14.91
N TRP A 71 17.90 9.14 14.99
CA TRP A 71 17.21 9.50 16.23
C TRP A 71 16.28 8.42 16.76
N TRP A 72 15.59 7.68 15.89
CA TRP A 72 14.79 6.52 16.30
C TRP A 72 15.66 5.40 16.90
N LYS A 73 16.79 5.07 16.27
CA LYS A 73 17.76 4.11 16.83
C LYS A 73 18.37 4.56 18.17
N GLU A 74 18.49 5.86 18.36
CA GLU A 74 19.03 6.47 19.57
C GLU A 74 17.95 6.68 20.66
N GLY A 75 16.68 6.32 20.39
CA GLY A 75 15.57 6.46 21.34
C GLY A 75 15.13 7.91 21.59
N ILE A 76 15.53 8.84 20.73
CA ILE A 76 15.23 10.27 20.83
C ILE A 76 13.83 10.59 20.30
N LEU A 77 13.32 9.78 19.38
CA LEU A 77 12.00 9.90 18.79
C LEU A 77 11.14 8.75 19.32
N GLU A 78 10.04 9.07 20.03
CA GLU A 78 9.00 8.08 20.37
C GLU A 78 8.45 7.45 19.08
N ASP A 79 7.93 6.24 19.18
CA ASP A 79 7.59 5.37 18.05
C ASP A 79 6.57 6.04 17.12
N THR A 80 7.08 6.86 16.19
CA THR A 80 6.31 7.65 15.24
C THR A 80 5.88 6.74 14.11
N MET A 81 4.97 5.84 14.46
CA MET A 81 4.18 5.07 13.51
C MET A 81 3.27 5.98 12.64
N ASP A 82 3.28 7.29 12.91
CA ASP A 82 2.43 8.30 12.30
C ASP A 82 2.99 9.01 11.06
N GLU A 83 4.15 8.61 10.57
CA GLU A 83 4.50 8.88 9.18
C GLU A 83 4.57 7.56 8.41
N LEU A 84 3.39 7.11 7.97
CA LEU A 84 3.24 6.06 6.96
C LEU A 84 3.82 6.56 5.63
N TRP A 85 5.15 6.66 5.55
CA TRP A 85 5.86 6.82 4.31
C TRP A 85 5.65 5.53 3.52
N VAL A 86 4.63 5.52 2.65
CA VAL A 86 4.50 4.56 1.53
C VAL A 86 5.59 4.90 0.49
N ALA A 87 6.84 4.87 0.94
CA ALA A 87 8.01 4.78 0.11
C ALA A 87 8.56 3.38 0.34
N ALA A 88 7.89 2.43 -0.31
CA ALA A 88 8.13 0.99 -0.38
C ALA A 88 9.59 0.64 -0.07
N ARG A 89 9.85 0.38 1.20
CA ARG A 89 11.01 -0.40 1.60
C ARG A 89 10.53 -1.84 1.42
N VAL A 90 11.28 -2.61 0.64
CA VAL A 90 11.07 -4.03 0.30
C VAL A 90 10.08 -4.69 1.25
N THR A 91 8.93 -5.13 0.73
CA THR A 91 7.92 -5.80 1.55
C THR A 91 8.54 -7.06 2.17
N TYR A 92 8.05 -7.48 3.33
CA TYR A 92 8.50 -8.72 3.97
C TYR A 92 8.47 -9.92 2.99
N SER A 93 7.46 -9.97 2.13
CA SER A 93 7.36 -10.96 1.04
C SER A 93 8.48 -10.86 0.01
N ALA A 94 8.94 -9.65 -0.35
CA ALA A 94 10.03 -9.44 -1.28
C ALA A 94 11.40 -9.75 -0.65
N GLU A 95 11.58 -9.51 0.65
CA GLU A 95 12.76 -9.95 1.39
C GLU A 95 12.85 -11.49 1.40
N LEU A 96 11.75 -12.16 1.75
CA LEU A 96 11.66 -13.64 1.71
C LEU A 96 11.92 -14.20 0.31
N ALA A 97 11.34 -13.61 -0.74
CA ALA A 97 11.57 -14.05 -2.11
C ALA A 97 13.04 -13.89 -2.54
N TYR A 98 13.70 -12.82 -2.10
CA TYR A 98 15.12 -12.60 -2.39
C TYR A 98 16.01 -13.60 -1.67
N GLU A 99 15.75 -13.88 -0.39
CA GLU A 99 16.48 -14.93 0.34
C GLU A 99 16.31 -16.31 -0.28
N GLU A 100 15.10 -16.65 -0.73
CA GLU A 100 14.83 -17.92 -1.40
C GLU A 100 15.51 -18.00 -2.77
N SER A 101 15.60 -16.87 -3.50
CA SER A 101 16.31 -16.82 -4.79
C SER A 101 17.82 -17.06 -4.67
N LYS A 102 18.41 -16.86 -3.48
CA LYS A 102 19.84 -17.10 -3.23
C LYS A 102 20.15 -18.56 -2.93
N LYS A 103 19.17 -19.33 -2.49
CA LYS A 103 19.35 -20.75 -2.19
C LYS A 103 19.38 -21.53 -3.51
N GLU A 104 20.21 -22.57 -3.54
CA GLU A 104 20.16 -23.54 -4.63
C GLU A 104 18.82 -24.27 -4.57
N LYS A 105 18.05 -24.21 -5.65
CA LYS A 105 16.79 -24.94 -5.73
C LYS A 105 17.11 -26.42 -5.81
N GLY A 106 16.48 -27.23 -4.96
CA GLY A 106 16.61 -28.69 -4.98
C GLY A 106 16.15 -29.30 -6.30
N SER A 107 16.37 -30.59 -6.47
CA SER A 107 15.89 -31.32 -7.65
C SER A 107 14.35 -31.29 -7.74
N MET A 108 13.83 -31.37 -8.96
CA MET A 108 12.39 -31.35 -9.22
C MET A 108 11.66 -32.48 -8.46
N GLU A 109 12.26 -33.66 -8.34
CA GLU A 109 11.67 -34.79 -7.59
C GLU A 109 11.62 -34.56 -6.08
N GLU A 110 12.48 -33.69 -5.54
CA GLU A 110 12.56 -33.35 -4.12
C GLU A 110 11.58 -32.23 -3.74
N ILE A 111 11.43 -31.23 -4.61
CA ILE A 111 10.53 -30.09 -4.39
C ILE A 111 9.07 -30.54 -4.51
N VAL A 112 8.77 -31.42 -5.48
CA VAL A 112 7.39 -31.85 -5.73
C VAL A 112 7.05 -33.12 -4.95
N PRO A 113 5.99 -33.10 -4.12
CA PRO A 113 5.57 -34.28 -3.38
C PRO A 113 5.30 -35.48 -4.29
N ALA A 114 5.60 -36.68 -3.80
CA ALA A 114 5.52 -37.93 -4.58
C ALA A 114 4.15 -38.18 -5.24
N GLU A 115 3.06 -37.74 -4.61
CA GLU A 115 1.70 -37.85 -5.16
C GLU A 115 1.53 -37.10 -6.50
N PHE A 116 2.32 -36.04 -6.71
CA PHE A 116 2.26 -35.18 -7.89
C PHE A 116 3.31 -35.52 -8.96
N HIS A 117 4.15 -36.53 -8.76
CA HIS A 117 5.12 -36.98 -9.77
C HIS A 117 4.45 -37.43 -11.08
N LYS A 118 3.18 -37.86 -11.03
CA LYS A 118 2.35 -38.13 -12.23
C LYS A 118 2.23 -36.90 -13.15
N TYR A 119 2.33 -35.70 -12.59
CA TYR A 119 2.20 -34.43 -13.30
C TYR A 119 3.52 -33.69 -13.43
N GLN A 120 4.66 -34.39 -13.37
CA GLN A 120 6.00 -33.79 -13.51
C GLN A 120 6.12 -32.88 -14.74
N LYS A 121 5.41 -33.23 -15.83
CA LYS A 121 5.23 -32.44 -17.05
C LYS A 121 4.82 -30.98 -16.79
N VAL A 122 3.88 -30.76 -15.85
CA VAL A 122 3.33 -29.43 -15.54
C VAL A 122 4.37 -28.51 -14.89
N PHE A 123 5.37 -29.10 -14.23
CA PHE A 123 6.39 -28.37 -13.49
C PHE A 123 7.70 -28.22 -14.29
N SER A 124 7.75 -28.74 -15.52
CA SER A 124 8.87 -28.52 -16.45
C SER A 124 8.84 -27.07 -16.95
N GLU A 125 9.98 -26.38 -16.85
CA GLU A 125 10.12 -24.98 -17.28
C GLU A 125 9.82 -24.84 -18.78
N GLU A 126 10.38 -25.72 -19.60
CA GLU A 126 10.19 -25.72 -21.06
C GLU A 126 8.72 -25.90 -21.45
N GLU A 127 8.02 -26.83 -20.80
CA GLU A 127 6.62 -27.13 -21.11
C GLU A 127 5.66 -26.09 -20.53
N SER A 128 6.06 -25.37 -19.48
CA SER A 128 5.29 -24.26 -18.90
C SER A 128 5.14 -23.07 -19.86
N HIS A 129 6.08 -22.90 -20.79
CA HIS A 129 6.01 -21.88 -21.83
C HIS A 129 5.07 -22.25 -22.98
N CYS A 130 4.68 -23.51 -23.11
CA CYS A 130 3.79 -23.97 -24.18
C CYS A 130 2.32 -23.87 -23.74
N LEU A 131 1.48 -23.28 -24.60
CA LEU A 131 0.03 -23.38 -24.39
C LEU A 131 -0.40 -24.86 -24.47
N PRO A 132 -1.37 -25.28 -23.65
CA PRO A 132 -2.01 -26.57 -23.83
C PRO A 132 -2.68 -26.65 -25.22
N GLU A 133 -2.86 -27.87 -25.72
CA GLU A 133 -3.56 -28.10 -26.98
C GLU A 133 -4.95 -27.48 -26.98
N HIS A 134 -5.30 -26.84 -28.10
CA HIS A 134 -6.61 -26.22 -28.27
C HIS A 134 -7.73 -27.24 -28.14
N LYS A 135 -8.70 -26.93 -27.29
CA LYS A 135 -9.85 -27.79 -27.01
C LYS A 135 -11.06 -27.37 -27.84
N PRO A 136 -12.03 -28.27 -28.07
CA PRO A 136 -13.25 -27.96 -28.84
C PRO A 136 -14.15 -26.89 -28.18
N TYR A 137 -13.87 -26.53 -26.93
CA TYR A 137 -14.53 -25.46 -26.17
C TYR A 137 -13.70 -24.18 -26.08
N ASP A 138 -12.54 -24.12 -26.74
CA ASP A 138 -11.79 -22.87 -26.89
C ASP A 138 -12.48 -22.02 -27.95
N TYR A 139 -13.00 -20.86 -27.54
CA TYR A 139 -13.62 -19.90 -28.44
C TYR A 139 -12.60 -18.83 -28.84
N THR A 140 -12.57 -18.48 -30.14
CA THR A 140 -11.78 -17.35 -30.62
C THR A 140 -12.42 -16.04 -30.19
N ILE A 141 -11.61 -15.08 -29.71
CA ILE A 141 -12.05 -13.72 -29.48
C ILE A 141 -11.87 -12.97 -30.79
N ASP A 142 -12.96 -12.80 -31.53
CA ASP A 142 -12.94 -12.05 -32.78
C ASP A 142 -12.81 -10.55 -32.48
N LEU A 143 -11.67 -9.95 -32.83
CA LEU A 143 -11.47 -8.52 -32.69
C LEU A 143 -12.24 -7.77 -33.79
N LYS A 144 -12.75 -6.58 -33.44
CA LYS A 144 -13.39 -5.68 -34.42
C LYS A 144 -12.32 -5.14 -35.40
N PRO A 145 -12.66 -4.90 -36.68
CA PRO A 145 -11.70 -4.54 -37.72
C PRO A 145 -11.02 -3.16 -37.52
N ASP A 146 -11.55 -2.31 -36.64
CA ASP A 146 -10.99 -0.97 -36.33
C ASP A 146 -10.01 -0.97 -35.15
N VAL A 147 -9.64 -2.14 -34.62
CA VAL A 147 -8.70 -2.24 -33.50
C VAL A 147 -7.26 -2.18 -34.03
N PRO A 148 -6.41 -1.25 -33.53
CA PRO A 148 -5.01 -1.22 -33.92
C PRO A 148 -4.31 -2.53 -33.53
N GLU A 149 -3.55 -3.12 -34.45
CA GLU A 149 -2.87 -4.41 -34.26
C GLU A 149 -1.78 -4.38 -33.17
N MET A 150 -1.38 -3.20 -32.70
CA MET A 150 -0.45 -3.00 -31.60
C MET A 150 -0.88 -1.81 -30.74
N ILE A 151 -0.82 -2.00 -29.42
CA ILE A 151 -0.78 -0.95 -28.41
C ILE A 151 0.69 -0.58 -28.18
#